data_AF-A0A8T5Q6T7-F1
#
_entry.id   AF-A0A8T5Q6T7-F1
#
_cell.length_a   1.000
_cell.length_b   1.000
_cell.length_c   1.000
_cell.angle_alpha   90.00
_cell.angle_beta   90.00
_cell.angle_gamma   90.00
#
_symmetry.space_group_name_H-M   'P 1'
#
loop_
_entity.id
_entity.type
_entity.pdbx_description
1 polymer ?
#
loop_
_entity_poly.entity_id
_entity_poly.type
_entity_poly.pdbx_seq_one_letter_code
_entity_poly.pdbx_strand_id
1 'polypeptide(L)' 'MKETNTVTLDLETLEWVDSMIDEKVFANRSHAFEYLIKRKMVEREHGRRK' A
#
# COMPACT_ATOMS: atom_id res chain seq x y z
N MET A 1 -5.05 -8.00 16.04
CA MET A 1 -3.76 -8.67 15.78
C MET A 1 -3.42 -8.41 14.32
N LYS A 2 -2.17 -8.08 13.97
CA LYS A 2 -1.73 -7.92 12.58
C LYS A 2 -0.90 -9.15 12.19
N GLU A 3 -1.10 -9.65 10.97
CA GLU A 3 -0.36 -10.79 10.42
C GLU A 3 0.68 -10.29 9.42
N THR A 4 1.86 -10.91 9.42
CA THR A 4 2.95 -10.58 8.49
C THR A 4 2.88 -11.51 7.29
N ASN A 5 2.94 -10.93 6.10
CA ASN A 5 2.99 -11.67 4.85
C ASN A 5 4.19 -11.16 4.02
N THR A 6 4.81 -12.05 3.28
CA THR A 6 5.89 -11.72 2.34
C THR A 6 5.33 -11.68 0.93
N VAL A 7 5.67 -10.63 0.19
CA VAL A 7 5.27 -10.46 -1.22
C VAL A 7 6.51 -10.25 -2.07
N THR A 8 6.48 -10.75 -3.30
CA THR A 8 7.54 -10.53 -4.30
C THR A 8 7.07 -9.45 -5.27
N LEU A 9 7.90 -8.45 -5.49
CA LEU A 9 7.66 -7.33 -6.40
C LEU A 9 8.89 -7.17 -7.30
N ASP A 10 8.69 -6.61 -8.49
CA ASP A 10 9.81 -6.14 -9.30
C ASP A 10 10.53 -4.97 -8.62
N LEU A 11 11.77 -4.74 -9.03
CA LEU A 11 12.63 -3.75 -8.40
C LEU A 11 12.10 -2.32 -8.56
N GLU A 12 11.57 -1.98 -9.73
CA GLU A 12 11.04 -0.64 -10.02
C GLU A 12 9.86 -0.30 -9.11
N THR A 13 8.94 -1.25 -8.92
CA THR A 13 7.83 -1.11 -7.99
C THR A 13 8.33 -0.93 -6.55
N LEU A 14 9.35 -1.67 -6.13
CA LEU A 14 9.90 -1.56 -4.79
C LEU A 14 10.54 -0.21 -4.54
N GLU A 15 11.33 0.29 -5.50
CA GLU A 15 11.99 1.59 -5.46
C GLU A 15 10.96 2.73 -5.39
N TRP A 16 9.88 2.64 -6.16
CA TRP A 16 8.78 3.60 -6.07
C TRP A 16 8.11 3.61 -4.70
N VAL A 17 7.90 2.44 -4.07
CA VAL A 17 7.33 2.39 -2.71
C VAL A 17 8.28 3.01 -1.69
N ASP A 18 9.59 2.81 -1.86
CA ASP A 18 10.60 3.39 -0.96
C ASP A 18 10.67 4.91 -1.08
N SER A 19 10.56 5.48 -2.28
CA SER A 19 10.57 6.94 -2.45
C SER A 19 9.42 7.63 -1.70
N MET A 20 8.26 6.96 -1.59
CA MET A 20 7.11 7.47 -0.84
C MET A 20 7.35 7.48 0.68
N ILE A 21 8.25 6.63 1.19
CA ILE A 21 8.67 6.63 2.60
C ILE A 21 9.66 7.76 2.84
N ASP A 22 10.57 8.00 1.90
CA ASP A 22 11.55 9.10 1.95
C ASP A 22 10.87 10.48 1.94
N GLU A 23 9.78 10.61 1.19
CA GLU A 23 8.89 11.78 1.19
C GLU A 23 8.09 11.93 2.50
N LYS A 24 8.27 11.03 3.48
CA LYS A 24 7.58 10.97 4.79
C LYS A 24 6.06 10.87 4.69
N VAL A 25 5.54 10.41 3.55
CA VAL A 25 4.12 10.10 3.37
C VAL A 25 3.75 8.87 4.21
N PHE A 26 4.67 7.92 4.33
CA PHE A 26 4.49 6.69 5.11
C PHE A 26 5.58 6.50 6.15
N ALA A 27 5.27 5.76 7.22
CA ALA A 27 6.20 5.47 8.31
C ALA A 27 7.13 4.30 7.98
N ASN A 28 6.69 3.40 7.09
CA ASN A 28 7.44 2.25 6.56
C ASN A 28 6.62 1.60 5.43
N ARG A 29 7.21 0.60 4.76
CA ARG A 29 6.56 -0.18 3.68
C ARG A 29 5.23 -0.78 4.12
N SER A 30 5.16 -1.39 5.30
CA SER A 30 3.92 -2.00 5.79
C SER A 30 2.79 -0.98 5.95
N HIS A 31 3.08 0.24 6.41
CA HIS A 31 2.10 1.33 6.48
C HIS A 31 1.64 1.75 5.08
N ALA A 32 2.55 1.87 4.13
CA ALA A 32 2.24 2.21 2.74
C ALA A 32 1.30 1.17 2.11
N PHE A 33 1.64 -0.12 2.21
CA PHE A 33 0.81 -1.21 1.69
C PHE A 33 -0.56 -1.25 2.37
N GLU A 34 -0.63 -1.11 3.69
CA GLU A 34 -1.89 -1.10 4.42
C GLU A 34 -2.80 0.06 3.97
N TYR A 35 -2.24 1.26 3.81
CA TYR A 35 -2.98 2.43 3.33
C TYR A 35 -3.51 2.22 1.91
N LEU A 36 -2.65 1.78 0.98
CA LEU A 36 -3.01 1.58 -0.42
C LEU A 36 -4.11 0.51 -0.58
N ILE A 37 -3.99 -0.61 0.15
CA ILE A 37 -5.00 -1.69 0.14
C ILE A 37 -6.34 -1.15 0.66
N LYS A 38 -6.35 -0.46 1.80
CA LYS A 38 -7.58 0.12 2.38
C LYS A 38 -8.23 1.11 1.42
N ARG A 39 -7.44 1.99 0.80
CA ARG A 39 -7.95 2.95 -0.20
C ARG A 39 -8.62 2.23 -1.37
N LYS A 40 -7.98 1.19 -1.91
CA LYS A 40 -8.56 0.40 -3.01
C LYS A 40 -9.82 -0.36 -2.61
N MET A 41 -9.91 -0.85 -1.37
CA MET A 41 -11.14 -1.46 -0.86
C MET A 41 -12.30 -0.47 -0.84
N VAL A 42 -12.06 0.76 -0.35
CA VAL A 42 -13.07 1.82 -0.32
C VAL A 42 -13.52 2.21 -1.73
N GLU A 43 -12.58 2.39 -2.66
CA GLU A 43 -12.88 2.68 -4.08
C GLU A 43 -13.77 1.59 -4.71
N ARG A 44 -13.48 0.30 -4.42
CA ARG A 44 -14.28 -0.83 -4.91
C ARG A 44 -15.70 -0.85 -4.34
N GLU A 45 -15.87 -0.52 -3.06
CA GLU A 45 -17.20 -0.47 -2.44
C GLU A 45 -18.04 0.69 -3.00
N HIS A 46 -17.43 1.84 -3.25
CA HIS A 46 -18.13 2.99 -3.84
C HIS A 46 -18.47 2.76 -5.31
N GLY A 47 -17.61 2.07 -6.07
CA GLY A 47 -17.88 1.68 -7.46
C GLY A 47 -19.00 0.65 -7.63
N ARG A 48 -19.34 -0.11 -6.58
CA ARG A 48 -20.43 -1.11 -6.57
C ARG A 48 -21.80 -0.56 -6.19
N ARG A 49 -21.87 0.67 -5.67
CA ARG A 49 -23.12 1.34 -5.27
C ARG A 49 -23.67 2.28 -6.33
N LYS A 50 -23.02 2.37 -7.50
CA LYS A 50 -23.53 3.01 -8.71
C LYS A 50 -23.91 1.93 -9.71
#